data_AF-A0A7X8UU38-F1
#
_entry.id   AF-A0A7X8UU38-F1
#
_cell.length_a   1.000
_cell.length_b   1.000
_cell.length_c   1.000
_cell.angle_alpha   90.00
_cell.angle_beta   90.00
_cell.angle_gamma   90.00
#
_symmetry.space_group_name_H-M   'P 1'
#
loop_
_entity.id
_entity.type
_entity.pdbx_description
1 polymer ?
#
loop_
_entity_poly.entity_id
_entity_poly.type
_entity_poly.pdbx_seq_one_letter_code
_entity_poly.pdbx_strand_id
1 'polypeptide(L)'
;MSLRHYFYSILSGMVFVGVWSVAGCQAPKSDPSSVVSNGRASRLQSVTLANDEAPTTQPAVTVPEQVPSMPVQPQMPDSPVTVEEVYEQIPDPDEDMQRIVQELDHELAAFLLQVDAATDATEEQRNNRKERIKDQYDQRRQKILSRYESIRRPKQVSLSLAEAIERGLRHSYYMQASSYAPAIDAARIVEAEAQFDAVFYTSFINDKSDRPTASQLMSSEALTRGFESGLRKRLATGAAVRTAYQLQRSSTNLTFQTMNPSYFNSFIVEFAQPLMRGFGLDFNRSQIELSRLDRRISVEQLRQRVRETVYNTEQAYWELMQARRLISVTARLLAELENILYQLEQRALASYDVYAIQLEMTRSRIEQQQAEFIRLRNNVRNAEDKLKSLINDPALNLAEDIEIIPSDVPTIEPIMVDRIGEVAIGLENRSELREARLAIQQAQIAIGAAKNQALPKLDVVFRYVVNGLGSNADRAFSQLSENDFHDYYLALEFEWPIANRGPQAKIRQARLQQAQATVAYRAQIENVILQIQQAVRVFQSSFEQIEPNVRSAQASRNQLQAIQARMIRRDPSNLEVELSAHESLSYARQNLLQVVLGYNLALTNLERQKDTLLRDYNIVIKDVDNEKRMQPLPVGLNQ
;
A
#
# COMPACT_ATOMS: atom_id res chain seq x y z
N MET A 1 -78.89 0.47 2.94
CA MET A 1 -79.25 -0.57 3.93
C MET A 1 -78.00 -0.86 4.75
N SER A 2 -77.76 -0.14 5.84
CA SER A 2 -78.33 -0.33 7.19
C SER A 2 -77.47 -1.28 8.04
N LEU A 3 -76.61 -0.68 8.91
CA LEU A 3 -76.57 -0.82 10.39
C LEU A 3 -76.09 -2.20 10.89
N ARG A 4 -75.25 -2.40 11.92
CA ARG A 4 -74.80 -1.64 13.11
C ARG A 4 -73.67 -2.47 13.75
N HIS A 5 -72.55 -1.85 14.21
CA HIS A 5 -72.14 -1.63 15.63
C HIS A 5 -71.97 -2.92 16.48
N TYR A 6 -70.89 -3.15 17.24
CA TYR A 6 -70.34 -2.41 18.40
C TYR A 6 -68.85 -2.85 18.63
N PHE A 7 -67.84 -1.96 18.77
CA PHE A 7 -67.31 -1.31 20.01
C PHE A 7 -66.50 -2.25 20.93
N TYR A 8 -65.38 -1.93 21.63
CA TYR A 8 -64.47 -0.77 21.86
C TYR A 8 -63.39 -1.32 22.88
N SER A 9 -62.12 -0.92 22.97
CA SER A 9 -61.56 0.22 23.76
C SER A 9 -60.22 -0.21 24.43
N ILE A 10 -59.05 0.35 24.11
CA ILE A 10 -58.26 1.38 24.85
C ILE A 10 -57.64 0.93 26.19
N LEU A 11 -56.31 1.07 26.32
CA LEU A 11 -55.69 1.82 27.43
C LEU A 11 -54.36 2.47 26.99
N SER A 12 -54.14 3.68 27.52
CA SER A 12 -53.12 4.67 27.18
C SER A 12 -52.35 5.07 28.45
N GLY A 13 -51.09 5.47 28.31
CA GLY A 13 -50.55 6.69 28.96
C GLY A 13 -49.72 6.57 30.26
N MET A 14 -48.55 7.23 30.24
CA MET A 14 -47.88 8.07 31.29
C MET A 14 -46.36 8.08 30.99
N VAL A 15 -45.70 9.14 30.50
CA VAL A 15 -45.37 10.48 31.07
C VAL A 15 -44.69 10.42 32.44
N PHE A 16 -43.39 10.76 32.47
CA PHE A 16 -42.77 11.47 33.60
C PHE A 16 -41.68 12.43 33.11
N VAL A 17 -41.83 13.68 33.54
CA VAL A 17 -40.92 14.82 33.40
C VAL A 17 -40.04 14.88 34.64
N GLY A 18 -38.76 15.24 34.50
CA GLY A 18 -37.86 15.51 35.62
C GLY A 18 -36.77 16.50 35.22
N VAL A 19 -37.00 17.77 35.57
CA VAL A 19 -36.04 18.88 35.55
C VAL A 19 -35.35 18.93 36.91
N TRP A 20 -34.00 18.97 36.96
CA TRP A 20 -33.23 19.51 38.08
C TRP A 20 -32.00 20.26 37.55
N SER A 21 -31.61 21.28 38.29
CA SER A 21 -30.75 22.40 37.91
C SER A 21 -29.53 22.54 38.85
N VAL A 22 -28.52 23.29 38.38
CA VAL A 22 -27.53 24.12 39.12
C VAL A 22 -26.11 23.57 39.38
N ALA A 23 -25.14 24.47 39.11
CA ALA A 23 -23.70 24.55 39.46
C ALA A 23 -22.75 23.61 38.69
N GLY A 24 -21.70 24.06 38.00
CA GLY A 24 -20.86 25.25 38.17
C GLY A 24 -19.54 24.85 38.84
N CYS A 25 -18.48 24.62 38.06
CA CYS A 25 -17.08 24.84 38.44
C CYS A 25 -16.12 24.66 37.26
N GLN A 26 -15.17 25.60 37.16
CA GLN A 26 -14.13 25.77 36.15
C GLN A 26 -12.82 25.02 36.51
N ALA A 27 -12.14 24.57 35.45
CA ALA A 27 -10.67 24.46 35.24
C ALA A 27 -9.85 23.44 36.08
N PRO A 28 -8.62 23.04 35.66
CA PRO A 28 -7.84 23.47 34.48
C PRO A 28 -7.32 22.35 33.57
N LYS A 29 -6.82 22.79 32.41
CA LYS A 29 -6.00 22.08 31.43
C LYS A 29 -4.73 21.47 32.06
N SER A 30 -4.36 20.28 31.62
CA SER A 30 -3.01 19.74 31.72
C SER A 30 -2.52 19.38 30.32
N ASP A 31 -1.64 20.22 29.76
CA ASP A 31 -0.76 19.88 28.64
C ASP A 31 0.19 18.76 29.06
N PRO A 32 0.57 17.86 28.15
CA PRO A 32 1.90 17.31 28.13
C PRO A 32 2.63 17.78 26.87
N SER A 33 3.62 18.64 27.12
CA SER A 33 4.94 18.67 26.47
C SER A 33 4.98 18.48 24.95
N SER A 34 5.18 19.61 24.28
CA SER A 34 5.77 19.74 22.95
C SER A 34 7.00 18.85 22.76
N VAL A 35 6.88 17.81 21.94
CA VAL A 35 8.00 17.32 21.14
C VAL A 35 8.05 18.23 19.93
N VAL A 36 9.13 19.01 19.84
CA VAL A 36 9.45 19.83 18.67
C VAL A 36 9.82 18.86 17.54
N SER A 37 8.88 18.59 16.62
CA SER A 37 9.19 18.04 15.31
C SER A 37 9.32 19.18 14.32
N ASN A 38 10.56 19.62 14.08
CA ASN A 38 10.86 20.45 12.93
C ASN A 38 10.93 19.55 11.68
N GLY A 39 10.30 20.03 10.59
CA GLY A 39 10.67 19.64 9.22
C GLY A 39 9.99 18.43 8.60
N ARG A 40 8.84 18.66 7.94
CA ARG A 40 8.32 18.03 6.68
C ARG A 40 6.80 18.28 6.52
N ALA A 41 6.11 18.64 7.60
CA ALA A 41 4.70 18.99 7.57
C ALA A 41 4.48 20.50 7.42
N SER A 42 4.61 21.05 6.22
CA SER A 42 3.92 22.30 5.93
C SER A 42 3.38 22.28 4.50
N ARG A 43 2.05 22.41 4.39
CA ARG A 43 1.20 22.42 3.17
C ARG A 43 0.58 21.10 2.72
N LEU A 44 0.00 20.33 3.63
CA LEU A 44 -1.19 19.55 3.28
C LEU A 44 -2.35 20.05 4.14
N GLN A 45 -3.33 20.71 3.51
CA GLN A 45 -4.59 21.04 4.17
C GLN A 45 -5.30 19.74 4.49
N SER A 46 -5.46 19.46 5.77
CA SER A 46 -6.24 18.32 6.26
C SER A 46 -7.69 18.44 5.75
N VAL A 47 -8.12 17.51 4.89
CA VAL A 47 -9.52 17.39 4.51
C VAL A 47 -10.27 16.73 5.67
N THR A 48 -11.06 17.53 6.38
CA THR A 48 -11.83 17.11 7.56
C THR A 48 -13.32 17.16 7.25
N LEU A 49 -14.07 16.12 7.65
CA LEU A 49 -15.52 16.13 7.72
C LEU A 49 -15.91 15.68 9.13
N ALA A 50 -16.59 16.56 9.84
CA ALA A 50 -16.75 16.56 11.29
C ALA A 50 -17.84 15.60 11.81
N ASN A 51 -17.61 15.00 12.99
CA ASN A 51 -18.36 15.23 14.24
C ASN A 51 -18.14 14.11 15.30
N ASP A 52 -17.77 14.58 16.50
CA ASP A 52 -18.01 14.20 17.91
C ASP A 52 -18.04 12.77 18.48
N GLU A 53 -17.58 12.75 19.76
CA GLU A 53 -17.07 11.74 20.70
C GLU A 53 -18.02 10.65 21.25
N ALA A 54 -17.45 9.49 21.67
CA ALA A 54 -17.53 8.90 23.04
C ALA A 54 -17.01 7.41 23.10
N PRO A 55 -16.58 6.88 24.28
CA PRO A 55 -15.55 5.83 24.40
C PRO A 55 -16.05 4.43 24.82
N THR A 56 -15.28 3.37 24.50
CA THR A 56 -15.44 2.04 25.10
C THR A 56 -14.10 1.38 25.45
N THR A 57 -14.00 0.98 26.71
CA THR A 57 -12.89 0.33 27.42
C THR A 57 -12.62 -1.11 26.95
N GLN A 58 -11.36 -1.47 26.72
CA GLN A 58 -10.87 -2.86 26.61
C GLN A 58 -9.75 -3.12 27.64
N PRO A 59 -9.59 -4.36 28.13
CA PRO A 59 -8.76 -4.68 29.28
C PRO A 59 -7.27 -4.69 28.95
N ALA A 60 -6.48 -4.20 29.92
CA ALA A 60 -5.03 -4.02 29.84
C ALA A 60 -4.29 -5.35 29.61
N VAL A 61 -3.52 -5.39 28.52
CA VAL A 61 -2.41 -6.34 28.36
C VAL A 61 -1.24 -5.74 29.12
N THR A 62 -0.79 -6.42 30.17
CA THR A 62 0.43 -6.09 30.91
C THR A 62 1.64 -6.20 29.98
N VAL A 63 2.15 -5.04 29.56
CA VAL A 63 3.48 -4.86 28.96
C VAL A 63 4.51 -5.24 30.03
N PRO A 64 5.57 -6.00 29.70
CA PRO A 64 6.64 -6.28 30.65
C PRO A 64 7.26 -4.97 31.16
N GLU A 65 7.57 -4.98 32.45
CA GLU A 65 8.18 -3.94 33.26
C GLU A 65 9.28 -3.18 32.51
N GLN A 66 9.23 -1.84 32.59
CA GLN A 66 10.07 -0.89 31.86
C GLN A 66 11.54 -1.31 31.85
N VAL A 67 12.01 -1.82 30.71
CA VAL A 67 13.44 -1.92 30.44
C VAL A 67 13.95 -0.48 30.34
N PRO A 68 14.98 -0.07 31.10
CA PRO A 68 15.50 1.28 31.01
C PRO A 68 15.98 1.55 29.59
N SER A 69 15.27 2.42 28.88
CA SER A 69 15.71 2.97 27.62
C SER A 69 16.88 3.91 27.89
N MET A 70 18.06 3.52 27.42
CA MET A 70 19.15 4.48 27.26
C MET A 70 19.06 4.99 25.82
N PRO A 71 18.61 6.24 25.60
CA PRO A 71 18.70 6.84 24.28
C PRO A 71 20.18 6.82 23.88
N VAL A 72 20.49 6.10 22.80
CA VAL A 72 21.83 6.14 22.22
C VAL A 72 21.88 7.47 21.47
N GLN A 73 22.45 8.49 22.12
CA GLN A 73 22.75 9.74 21.44
C GLN A 73 23.71 9.44 20.29
N PRO A 74 23.43 9.92 19.06
CA PRO A 74 24.46 9.96 18.02
C PRO A 74 25.68 10.68 18.62
N GLN A 75 26.88 10.20 18.34
CA GLN A 75 28.08 10.95 18.70
C GLN A 75 28.01 12.29 17.95
N MET A 76 27.68 13.36 18.67
CA MET A 76 27.60 14.68 18.06
C MET A 76 29.02 15.17 17.82
N PRO A 77 29.33 15.62 16.60
CA PRO A 77 30.65 16.15 16.33
C PRO A 77 30.93 17.45 17.07
N ASP A 78 32.22 17.68 17.35
CA ASP A 78 32.73 18.90 18.00
C ASP A 78 32.38 20.19 17.24
N SER A 79 32.00 20.08 15.96
CA SER A 79 31.44 21.16 15.15
C SER A 79 30.39 20.58 14.19
N PRO A 80 29.09 20.86 14.39
CA PRO A 80 28.05 20.33 13.53
C PRO A 80 28.18 20.91 12.13
N VAL A 81 28.25 20.02 11.13
CA VAL A 81 28.19 20.41 9.72
C VAL A 81 26.88 21.15 9.47
N THR A 82 26.98 22.32 8.84
CA THR A 82 25.79 23.09 8.50
C THR A 82 25.17 22.60 7.20
N VAL A 83 23.86 22.77 7.07
CA VAL A 83 23.12 22.45 5.85
C VAL A 83 23.73 23.19 4.64
N GLU A 84 24.17 24.44 4.86
CA GLU A 84 24.80 25.28 3.86
C GLU A 84 26.14 24.72 3.36
N GLU A 85 26.99 24.19 4.26
CA GLU A 85 28.25 23.53 3.89
C GLU A 85 28.04 22.31 2.98
N VAL A 86 26.96 21.54 3.17
CA VAL A 86 26.64 20.38 2.33
C VAL A 86 26.18 20.82 0.94
N TYR A 87 25.31 21.83 0.86
CA TYR A 87 24.82 22.37 -0.41
C TYR A 87 25.89 23.13 -1.19
N GLU A 88 26.90 23.66 -0.52
CA GLU A 88 28.05 24.26 -1.21
C GLU A 88 28.83 23.21 -2.01
N GLN A 89 28.91 21.97 -1.51
CA GLN A 89 29.63 20.90 -2.19
C GLN A 89 28.79 20.18 -3.26
N ILE A 90 27.46 20.21 -3.14
CA ILE A 90 26.54 19.53 -4.05
C ILE A 90 25.40 20.49 -4.48
N PRO A 91 25.71 21.48 -5.32
CA PRO A 91 24.72 22.42 -5.80
C PRO A 91 23.71 21.75 -6.75
N ASP A 92 22.47 22.24 -6.72
CA ASP A 92 21.44 21.84 -7.68
C ASP A 92 21.86 22.27 -9.10
N PRO A 93 21.72 21.45 -10.17
CA PRO A 93 22.04 21.87 -11.53
C PRO A 93 21.48 23.24 -11.95
N ASP A 94 20.29 23.64 -11.48
CA ASP A 94 19.71 24.94 -11.82
C ASP A 94 20.39 26.11 -11.10
N GLU A 95 20.73 25.95 -9.81
CA GLU A 95 21.49 26.94 -9.05
C GLU A 95 22.99 26.94 -9.42
N ASP A 96 23.55 25.76 -9.69
CA ASP A 96 24.95 25.54 -10.06
C ASP A 96 25.29 26.28 -11.35
N MET A 97 24.35 26.35 -12.31
CA MET A 97 24.53 27.15 -13.52
C MET A 97 24.81 28.63 -13.23
N GLN A 98 24.06 29.24 -12.33
CA GLN A 98 24.28 30.64 -11.96
C GLN A 98 25.59 30.81 -11.17
N ARG A 99 25.86 29.90 -10.24
CA ARG A 99 27.09 29.92 -9.43
C ARG A 99 28.33 29.71 -10.30
N ILE A 100 28.32 28.77 -11.23
CA ILE A 100 29.42 28.51 -12.15
C ILE A 100 29.72 29.73 -13.00
N VAL A 101 28.69 30.40 -13.54
CA VAL A 101 28.90 31.64 -14.30
C VAL A 101 29.56 32.70 -13.44
N GLN A 102 29.10 32.89 -12.19
CA GLN A 102 29.71 33.84 -11.26
C GLN A 102 31.15 33.46 -10.87
N GLU A 103 31.42 32.18 -10.63
CA GLU A 103 32.77 31.66 -10.32
C GLU A 103 33.71 31.90 -11.50
N LEU A 104 33.28 31.58 -12.73
CA LEU A 104 34.05 31.82 -13.96
C LEU A 104 34.32 33.31 -14.18
N ASP A 105 33.33 34.18 -13.94
CA ASP A 105 33.48 35.63 -14.07
C ASP A 105 34.48 36.17 -13.03
N HIS A 106 34.46 35.64 -11.79
CA HIS A 106 35.39 36.03 -10.73
C HIS A 106 36.82 35.55 -11.00
N GLU A 107 36.98 34.30 -11.45
CA GLU A 107 38.27 33.73 -11.88
C GLU A 107 38.87 34.54 -13.04
N LEU A 108 38.06 34.87 -14.05
CA LEU A 108 38.45 35.69 -15.19
C LEU A 108 38.92 37.08 -14.72
N ALA A 109 38.15 37.74 -13.84
CA ALA A 109 38.52 39.05 -13.29
C ALA A 109 39.87 39.02 -12.55
N ALA A 110 40.10 37.99 -11.72
CA ALA A 110 41.35 37.82 -10.98
C ALA A 110 42.56 37.63 -11.92
N PHE A 111 42.40 36.82 -12.98
CA PHE A 111 43.45 36.60 -13.98
C PHE A 111 43.75 37.85 -14.81
N LEU A 112 42.74 38.60 -15.23
CA LEU A 112 42.92 39.85 -15.96
C LEU A 112 43.71 40.87 -15.14
N LEU A 113 43.44 40.94 -13.83
CA LEU A 113 44.15 41.78 -12.86
C LEU A 113 45.64 41.39 -12.74
N GLN A 114 45.97 40.09 -12.75
CA GLN A 114 47.35 39.63 -12.76
C GLN A 114 48.10 39.96 -14.07
N VAL A 115 47.41 39.89 -15.21
CA VAL A 115 48.01 40.29 -16.50
C VAL A 115 48.29 41.79 -16.53
N ASP A 116 47.42 42.60 -15.91
CA ASP A 116 47.64 44.03 -15.75
C ASP A 116 48.80 44.38 -14.81
N ALA A 117 48.96 43.61 -13.73
CA ALA A 117 50.05 43.78 -12.77
C ALA A 117 51.43 43.33 -13.28
N ALA A 118 51.50 42.60 -14.39
CA ALA A 118 52.76 42.14 -14.97
C ALA A 118 53.50 43.29 -15.68
N THR A 119 54.64 43.71 -15.12
CA THR A 119 55.48 44.80 -15.64
C THR A 119 56.34 44.41 -16.85
N ASP A 120 56.45 43.11 -17.15
CA ASP A 120 57.51 42.57 -18.01
C ASP A 120 57.10 42.46 -19.49
N ALA A 121 55.93 42.96 -19.88
CA ALA A 121 55.35 42.80 -21.22
C ALA A 121 54.88 44.14 -21.83
N THR A 122 55.02 44.29 -23.14
CA THR A 122 54.49 45.47 -23.88
C THR A 122 52.95 45.51 -23.80
N GLU A 123 52.37 46.70 -23.94
CA GLU A 123 50.91 46.90 -23.85
C GLU A 123 50.12 46.04 -24.85
N GLU A 124 50.66 45.88 -26.06
CA GLU A 124 50.12 45.00 -27.10
C GLU A 124 50.17 43.52 -26.71
N GLN A 125 51.28 43.07 -26.12
CA GLN A 125 51.41 41.69 -25.60
C GLN A 125 50.45 41.42 -24.43
N ARG A 126 50.21 42.42 -23.57
CA ARG A 126 49.22 42.32 -22.49
C ARG A 126 47.80 42.23 -23.03
N ASN A 127 47.44 43.04 -24.01
CA ASN A 127 46.11 42.98 -24.63
C ASN A 127 45.86 41.65 -25.35
N ASN A 128 46.80 41.18 -26.16
CA ASN A 128 46.70 39.87 -26.82
C ASN A 128 46.60 38.72 -25.80
N ARG A 129 47.29 38.84 -24.66
CA ARG A 129 47.20 37.84 -23.57
C ARG A 129 45.85 37.87 -22.88
N LYS A 130 45.29 39.06 -22.61
CA LYS A 130 43.94 39.19 -22.04
C LYS A 130 42.87 38.62 -22.95
N GLU A 131 42.98 38.88 -24.26
CA GLU A 131 42.02 38.39 -25.26
C GLU A 131 42.03 36.85 -25.32
N ARG A 132 43.22 36.23 -25.38
CA ARG A 132 43.34 34.75 -25.30
C ARG A 132 42.75 34.16 -24.02
N ILE A 133 42.93 34.82 -22.88
CA ILE A 133 42.35 34.37 -21.60
C ILE A 133 40.82 34.48 -21.65
N LYS A 134 40.27 35.62 -22.12
CA LYS A 134 38.82 35.78 -22.27
C LYS A 134 38.22 34.68 -23.17
N ASP A 135 38.81 34.46 -24.34
CA ASP A 135 38.35 33.43 -25.28
C ASP A 135 38.34 32.04 -24.64
N GLN A 136 39.35 31.72 -23.83
CA GLN A 136 39.44 30.44 -23.13
C GLN A 136 38.33 30.27 -22.08
N TYR A 137 38.07 31.30 -21.28
CA TYR A 137 36.98 31.28 -20.29
C TYR A 137 35.60 31.24 -20.96
N ASP A 138 35.43 31.96 -22.07
CA ASP A 138 34.19 31.95 -22.85
C ASP A 138 33.93 30.57 -23.47
N GLN A 139 34.96 29.91 -24.02
CA GLN A 139 34.84 28.54 -24.52
C GLN A 139 34.48 27.55 -23.40
N ARG A 140 35.15 27.62 -22.24
CA ARG A 140 34.83 26.79 -21.06
C ARG A 140 33.40 27.02 -20.61
N ARG A 141 32.97 28.28 -20.52
CA ARG A 141 31.59 28.67 -20.18
C ARG A 141 30.59 28.10 -21.16
N GLN A 142 30.77 28.30 -22.46
CA GLN A 142 29.87 27.77 -23.50
C GLN A 142 29.76 26.25 -23.46
N LYS A 143 30.86 25.53 -23.24
CA LYS A 143 30.86 24.06 -23.10
C LYS A 143 30.05 23.59 -21.90
N ILE A 144 30.17 24.28 -20.77
CA ILE A 144 29.37 23.98 -19.58
C ILE A 144 27.88 24.24 -19.86
N LEU A 145 27.54 25.44 -20.34
CA LEU A 145 26.16 25.83 -20.62
C LEU A 145 25.49 24.88 -21.63
N SER A 146 26.15 24.55 -22.73
CA SER A 146 25.62 23.63 -23.75
C SER A 146 25.40 22.20 -23.24
N ARG A 147 26.24 21.72 -22.30
CA ARG A 147 26.01 20.42 -21.64
C ARG A 147 24.79 20.46 -20.74
N TYR A 148 24.62 21.51 -19.96
CA TYR A 148 23.43 21.68 -19.12
C TYR A 148 22.16 21.83 -19.95
N GLU A 149 22.20 22.58 -21.05
CA GLU A 149 21.09 22.68 -22.01
C GLU A 149 20.75 21.33 -22.64
N SER A 150 21.75 20.45 -22.86
CA SER A 150 21.51 19.10 -23.40
C SER A 150 20.71 18.16 -22.47
N ILE A 151 20.55 18.55 -21.20
CA ILE A 151 19.77 17.81 -20.19
C ILE A 151 18.33 18.33 -20.16
N ARG A 152 18.14 19.63 -20.40
CA ARG A 152 16.83 20.29 -20.30
C ARG A 152 15.88 19.87 -21.41
N ARG A 153 14.59 19.81 -21.09
CA ARG A 153 13.49 19.54 -22.03
C ARG A 153 12.56 20.75 -22.15
N PRO A 154 11.81 20.89 -23.26
CA PRO A 154 10.96 22.05 -23.49
C PRO A 154 9.80 22.19 -22.50
N LYS A 155 9.31 21.07 -21.95
CA LYS A 155 8.26 21.07 -20.91
C LYS A 155 8.88 20.70 -19.57
N GLN A 156 8.78 21.60 -18.60
CA GLN A 156 9.32 21.42 -17.24
C GLN A 156 8.19 21.46 -16.22
N VAL A 157 8.25 20.55 -15.25
CA VAL A 157 7.35 20.53 -14.10
C VAL A 157 8.18 20.42 -12.82
N SER A 158 8.08 21.43 -11.96
CA SER A 158 8.60 21.35 -10.60
C SER A 158 7.67 20.49 -9.75
N LEU A 159 8.20 19.49 -9.07
CA LEU A 159 7.42 18.58 -8.24
C LEU A 159 8.04 18.51 -6.84
N SER A 160 7.21 18.62 -5.81
CA SER A 160 7.63 18.29 -4.44
C SER A 160 7.34 16.82 -4.13
N LEU A 161 8.01 16.27 -3.12
CA LEU A 161 7.86 14.91 -2.63
C LEU A 161 6.43 14.67 -2.14
N ALA A 162 5.87 15.62 -1.39
CA ALA A 162 4.48 15.55 -0.93
C ALA A 162 3.50 15.49 -2.11
N GLU A 163 3.74 16.29 -3.15
CA GLU A 163 2.92 16.29 -4.36
C GLU A 163 3.11 15.01 -5.19
N ALA A 164 4.34 14.48 -5.28
CA ALA A 164 4.62 13.20 -5.93
C ALA A 164 3.87 12.04 -5.24
N ILE A 165 3.87 12.02 -3.90
CA ILE A 165 3.14 11.03 -3.10
C ILE A 165 1.63 11.21 -3.29
N GLU A 166 1.10 12.45 -3.21
CA GLU A 166 -0.34 12.71 -3.41
C GLU A 166 -0.81 12.24 -4.79
N ARG A 167 -0.11 12.66 -5.84
CA ARG A 167 -0.42 12.26 -7.22
C ARG A 167 -0.29 10.76 -7.40
N GLY A 168 0.73 10.14 -6.79
CA GLY A 168 0.91 8.69 -6.83
C GLY A 168 -0.21 7.92 -6.15
N LEU A 169 -0.67 8.35 -4.97
CA LEU A 169 -1.79 7.70 -4.30
C LEU A 169 -3.13 7.90 -5.03
N ARG A 170 -3.31 9.03 -5.72
CA ARG A 170 -4.54 9.34 -6.47
C ARG A 170 -4.61 8.62 -7.82
N HIS A 171 -3.51 8.60 -8.58
CA HIS A 171 -3.50 8.18 -9.98
C HIS A 171 -2.87 6.81 -10.22
N SER A 172 -2.10 6.26 -9.28
CA SER A 172 -1.43 4.97 -9.49
C SER A 172 -2.42 3.83 -9.75
N TYR A 173 -2.27 3.16 -10.89
CA TYR A 173 -3.05 1.96 -11.22
C TYR A 173 -2.84 0.83 -10.21
N TYR A 174 -1.65 0.74 -9.61
CA TYR A 174 -1.36 -0.24 -8.56
C TYR A 174 -2.21 0.00 -7.30
N MET A 175 -2.38 1.26 -6.92
CA MET A 175 -3.21 1.64 -5.78
C MET A 175 -4.69 1.45 -6.06
N GLN A 176 -5.15 1.83 -7.25
CA GLN A 176 -6.53 1.59 -7.70
C GLN A 176 -6.85 0.10 -7.69
N ALA A 177 -6.00 -0.74 -8.29
CA ALA A 177 -6.17 -2.20 -8.30
C ALA A 177 -6.20 -2.78 -6.88
N SER A 178 -5.29 -2.33 -6.00
CA SER A 178 -5.22 -2.80 -4.62
C SER A 178 -6.43 -2.41 -3.78
N SER A 179 -7.06 -1.27 -4.07
CA SER A 179 -8.25 -0.79 -3.34
C SER A 179 -9.50 -1.65 -3.56
N TYR A 180 -9.57 -2.40 -4.67
CA TYR A 180 -10.71 -3.29 -4.93
C TYR A 180 -10.73 -4.53 -4.05
N ALA A 181 -9.59 -4.99 -3.50
CA ALA A 181 -9.56 -6.24 -2.74
C ALA A 181 -10.46 -6.21 -1.48
N PRO A 182 -10.41 -5.19 -0.61
CA PRO A 182 -11.33 -5.09 0.52
C PRO A 182 -12.81 -4.98 0.11
N ALA A 183 -13.10 -4.36 -1.03
CA ALA A 183 -14.46 -4.25 -1.56
C ALA A 183 -14.99 -5.61 -2.08
N ILE A 184 -14.14 -6.40 -2.73
CA ILE A 184 -14.45 -7.78 -3.14
C ILE A 184 -14.72 -8.64 -1.91
N ASP A 185 -13.89 -8.53 -0.87
CA ASP A 185 -14.10 -9.30 0.37
C ASP A 185 -15.35 -8.84 1.13
N ALA A 186 -15.74 -7.57 1.02
CA ALA A 186 -17.03 -7.11 1.52
C ALA A 186 -18.21 -7.77 0.78
N ALA A 187 -18.13 -7.93 -0.55
CA ALA A 187 -19.14 -8.67 -1.32
C ALA A 187 -19.18 -10.16 -0.95
N ARG A 188 -18.04 -10.78 -0.62
CA ARG A 188 -17.99 -12.17 -0.12
C ARG A 188 -18.70 -12.36 1.22
N ILE A 189 -18.73 -11.33 2.08
CA ILE A 189 -19.54 -11.37 3.32
C ILE A 189 -21.03 -11.48 2.95
N VAL A 190 -21.50 -10.68 1.99
CA VAL A 190 -22.88 -10.72 1.51
C VAL A 190 -23.19 -12.08 0.88
N GLU A 191 -22.27 -12.65 0.10
CA GLU A 191 -22.39 -14.01 -0.44
C GLU A 191 -22.52 -15.06 0.67
N ALA A 192 -21.71 -14.95 1.72
CA ALA A 192 -21.79 -15.84 2.89
C ALA A 192 -23.09 -15.66 3.69
N GLU A 193 -23.68 -14.46 3.69
CA GLU A 193 -24.99 -14.18 4.30
C GLU A 193 -26.14 -14.73 3.45
N ALA A 194 -26.01 -14.68 2.12
CA ALA A 194 -27.02 -15.16 1.16
C ALA A 194 -27.31 -16.66 1.27
N GLN A 195 -26.45 -17.46 1.90
CA GLN A 195 -26.75 -18.86 2.22
C GLN A 195 -28.01 -19.03 3.10
N PHE A 196 -28.44 -17.96 3.78
CA PHE A 196 -29.63 -17.91 4.63
C PHE A 196 -30.83 -17.24 3.94
N ASP A 197 -30.73 -16.85 2.68
CA ASP A 197 -31.82 -16.23 1.95
C ASP A 197 -32.92 -17.25 1.61
N ALA A 198 -34.15 -16.73 1.48
CA ALA A 198 -35.27 -17.54 1.04
C ALA A 198 -35.17 -17.76 -0.48
N VAL A 199 -35.24 -19.02 -0.89
CA VAL A 199 -35.21 -19.41 -2.30
C VAL A 199 -36.62 -19.80 -2.72
N PHE A 200 -37.19 -19.05 -3.64
CA PHE A 200 -38.34 -19.49 -4.43
C PHE A 200 -37.86 -20.45 -5.52
N TYR A 201 -38.52 -21.57 -5.66
CA TYR A 201 -38.22 -22.52 -6.71
C TYR A 201 -39.51 -23.04 -7.33
N THR A 202 -39.42 -23.40 -8.60
CA THR A 202 -40.46 -24.12 -9.32
C THR A 202 -39.83 -25.23 -10.15
N SER A 203 -40.49 -26.37 -10.21
CA SER A 203 -40.07 -27.49 -11.04
C SER A 203 -41.26 -28.05 -11.79
N PHE A 204 -41.00 -28.47 -13.03
CA PHE A 204 -41.96 -29.17 -13.87
C PHE A 204 -41.30 -30.46 -14.34
N ILE A 205 -42.00 -31.58 -14.13
CA ILE A 205 -41.51 -32.92 -14.47
C ILE A 205 -42.57 -33.56 -15.35
N ASN A 206 -42.15 -34.13 -16.48
CA ASN A 206 -43.00 -34.94 -17.35
C ASN A 206 -42.32 -36.29 -17.54
N ASP A 207 -42.83 -37.29 -16.83
CA ASP A 207 -42.30 -38.65 -16.82
C ASP A 207 -43.28 -39.57 -17.57
N LYS A 208 -42.82 -40.19 -18.65
CA LYS A 208 -43.56 -41.23 -19.36
C LYS A 208 -42.83 -42.55 -19.15
N SER A 209 -43.52 -43.51 -18.54
CA SER A 209 -43.07 -44.88 -18.39
C SER A 209 -43.90 -45.78 -19.30
N ASP A 210 -43.23 -46.51 -20.18
CA ASP A 210 -43.84 -47.54 -21.03
C ASP A 210 -43.00 -48.81 -20.88
N ARG A 211 -43.54 -49.81 -20.18
CA ARG A 211 -42.85 -51.03 -19.80
C ARG A 211 -43.75 -52.24 -20.05
N PRO A 212 -43.21 -53.33 -20.63
CA PRO A 212 -43.98 -54.55 -20.77
C PRO A 212 -44.33 -55.11 -19.39
N THR A 213 -45.60 -55.51 -19.21
CA THR A 213 -46.13 -56.12 -18.00
C THR A 213 -46.70 -57.50 -18.31
N ALA A 214 -46.47 -58.47 -17.42
CA ALA A 214 -47.00 -59.83 -17.55
C ALA A 214 -48.43 -59.97 -17.02
N SER A 215 -49.02 -58.90 -16.47
CA SER A 215 -50.32 -58.91 -15.81
C SER A 215 -51.23 -57.79 -16.32
N GLN A 216 -52.48 -58.14 -16.63
CA GLN A 216 -53.53 -57.17 -16.99
C GLN A 216 -54.04 -56.35 -15.80
N LEU A 217 -53.65 -56.71 -14.58
CA LEU A 217 -53.95 -55.95 -13.36
C LEU A 217 -52.90 -54.85 -13.08
N MET A 218 -51.92 -54.67 -13.97
CA MET A 218 -50.85 -53.70 -13.85
C MET A 218 -50.79 -52.80 -15.09
N SER A 219 -50.41 -51.54 -14.91
CA SER A 219 -50.20 -50.59 -16.02
C SER A 219 -48.99 -51.00 -16.85
N SER A 220 -49.11 -51.00 -18.18
CA SER A 220 -47.92 -51.00 -19.05
C SER A 220 -47.48 -49.59 -19.42
N GLU A 221 -48.41 -48.63 -19.51
CA GLU A 221 -48.13 -47.23 -19.80
C GLU A 221 -48.59 -46.34 -18.65
N ALA A 222 -47.72 -45.43 -18.20
CA ALA A 222 -48.02 -44.42 -17.22
C ALA A 222 -47.38 -43.09 -17.63
N LEU A 223 -48.15 -42.01 -17.54
CA LEU A 223 -47.70 -40.65 -17.79
C LEU A 223 -47.97 -39.82 -16.54
N THR A 224 -46.91 -39.30 -15.92
CA THR A 224 -46.97 -38.44 -14.75
C THR A 224 -46.43 -37.06 -15.09
N ARG A 225 -47.26 -36.04 -14.88
CA ARG A 225 -46.87 -34.64 -14.99
C ARG A 225 -46.92 -34.01 -13.61
N GLY A 226 -45.77 -33.66 -13.07
CA GLY A 226 -45.61 -32.97 -11.80
C GLY A 226 -45.32 -31.50 -12.02
N PHE A 227 -45.98 -30.64 -11.25
CA PHE A 227 -45.64 -29.25 -11.06
C PHE A 227 -45.41 -29.03 -9.57
N GLU A 228 -44.28 -28.46 -9.19
CA GLU A 228 -44.01 -28.05 -7.82
C GLU A 228 -43.60 -26.59 -7.80
N SER A 229 -44.07 -25.86 -6.80
CA SER A 229 -43.61 -24.52 -6.52
C SER A 229 -43.53 -24.32 -5.01
N GLY A 230 -42.45 -23.69 -4.53
CA GLY A 230 -42.25 -23.55 -3.10
C GLY A 230 -41.22 -22.50 -2.72
N LEU A 231 -41.17 -22.24 -1.42
CA LEU A 231 -40.18 -21.42 -0.75
C LEU A 231 -39.40 -22.32 0.20
N ARG A 232 -38.07 -22.19 0.21
CA ARG A 232 -37.20 -22.86 1.18
C ARG A 232 -36.19 -21.87 1.75
N LYS A 233 -35.94 -21.93 3.06
CA LYS A 233 -35.01 -21.06 3.76
C LYS A 233 -34.25 -21.83 4.83
N ARG A 234 -32.94 -21.61 4.91
CA ARG A 234 -32.12 -22.06 6.04
C ARG A 234 -32.00 -20.93 7.06
N LEU A 235 -32.21 -21.24 8.33
CA LEU A 235 -32.07 -20.31 9.45
C LEU A 235 -30.64 -20.37 10.00
N ALA A 236 -30.20 -19.28 10.64
CA ALA A 236 -28.88 -19.19 11.26
C ALA A 236 -28.66 -20.21 12.39
N THR A 237 -29.72 -20.79 12.95
CA THR A 237 -29.63 -21.87 13.96
C THR A 237 -29.31 -23.24 13.35
N GLY A 238 -29.35 -23.36 12.01
CA GLY A 238 -29.23 -24.61 11.27
C GLY A 238 -30.56 -25.20 10.83
N ALA A 239 -31.70 -24.68 11.30
CA ALA A 239 -33.01 -25.16 10.87
C ALA A 239 -33.28 -24.89 9.39
N ALA A 240 -34.00 -25.79 8.74
CA ALA A 240 -34.53 -25.61 7.40
C ALA A 240 -36.06 -25.52 7.47
N VAL A 241 -36.60 -24.49 6.82
CA VAL A 241 -38.05 -24.29 6.66
C VAL A 241 -38.37 -24.37 5.18
N ARG A 242 -39.35 -25.19 4.81
CA ARG A 242 -39.80 -25.38 3.44
C ARG A 242 -41.32 -25.37 3.38
N THR A 243 -41.86 -24.63 2.43
CA THR A 243 -43.28 -24.65 2.09
C THR A 243 -43.40 -24.92 0.59
N ALA A 244 -44.13 -25.95 0.20
CA ALA A 244 -44.24 -26.36 -1.19
C ALA A 244 -45.69 -26.71 -1.55
N TYR A 245 -46.10 -26.32 -2.75
CA TYR A 245 -47.32 -26.73 -3.40
C TYR A 245 -46.96 -27.67 -4.56
N GLN A 246 -47.53 -28.87 -4.58
CA GLN A 246 -47.29 -29.87 -5.62
C GLN A 246 -48.60 -30.26 -6.28
N LEU A 247 -48.64 -30.22 -7.61
CA LEU A 247 -49.72 -30.74 -8.43
C LEU A 247 -49.16 -31.85 -9.32
N GLN A 248 -49.68 -33.06 -9.15
CA GLN A 248 -49.32 -34.21 -9.94
C GLN A 248 -50.53 -34.72 -10.71
N ARG A 249 -50.44 -34.73 -12.04
CA ARG A 249 -51.41 -35.38 -12.93
C ARG A 249 -50.84 -36.71 -13.38
N SER A 250 -51.48 -37.81 -13.00
CA SER A 250 -51.10 -39.16 -13.42
C SER A 250 -52.19 -39.75 -14.33
N SER A 251 -51.78 -40.29 -15.47
CA SER A 251 -52.65 -41.05 -16.37
C SER A 251 -52.02 -42.38 -16.70
N THR A 252 -52.82 -43.45 -16.67
CA THR A 252 -52.37 -44.83 -16.86
C THR A 252 -53.24 -45.52 -17.92
N ASN A 253 -52.87 -46.72 -18.36
CA ASN A 253 -53.71 -47.54 -19.24
C ASN A 253 -54.41 -48.71 -18.50
N LEU A 254 -54.47 -48.65 -17.17
CA LEU A 254 -55.18 -49.60 -16.32
C LEU A 254 -56.71 -49.50 -16.49
N THR A 255 -57.35 -50.57 -16.97
CA THR A 255 -58.80 -50.63 -17.21
C THR A 255 -59.64 -50.50 -15.95
N PHE A 256 -59.14 -50.94 -14.79
CA PHE A 256 -59.88 -50.94 -13.52
C PHE A 256 -59.68 -49.66 -12.70
N GLN A 257 -58.97 -48.66 -13.22
CA GLN A 257 -58.72 -47.41 -12.50
C GLN A 257 -59.91 -46.45 -12.64
N THR A 258 -60.65 -46.26 -11.55
CA THR A 258 -61.89 -45.46 -11.52
C THR A 258 -61.66 -43.94 -11.68
N MET A 259 -60.45 -43.46 -11.38
CA MET A 259 -60.04 -42.06 -11.54
C MET A 259 -58.78 -41.99 -12.40
N ASN A 260 -58.97 -41.68 -13.69
CA ASN A 260 -57.90 -41.60 -14.68
C ASN A 260 -58.28 -40.59 -15.80
N PRO A 261 -57.53 -39.48 -16.00
CA PRO A 261 -56.38 -39.06 -15.22
C PRO A 261 -56.75 -38.74 -13.76
N SER A 262 -55.86 -39.06 -12.83
CA SER A 262 -55.94 -38.59 -11.45
C SER A 262 -55.11 -37.31 -11.29
N TYR A 263 -55.64 -36.37 -10.52
CA TYR A 263 -54.94 -35.17 -10.09
C TYR A 263 -54.74 -35.26 -8.59
N PHE A 264 -53.49 -35.32 -8.17
CA PHE A 264 -53.07 -35.30 -6.79
C PHE A 264 -52.46 -33.94 -6.48
N ASN A 265 -53.02 -33.26 -5.48
CA ASN A 265 -52.57 -31.96 -5.04
C ASN A 265 -52.06 -32.08 -3.61
N SER A 266 -50.94 -31.46 -3.29
CA SER A 266 -50.42 -31.45 -1.93
C SER A 266 -49.82 -30.09 -1.55
N PHE A 267 -50.14 -29.64 -0.34
CA PHE A 267 -49.51 -28.49 0.29
C PHE A 267 -48.66 -29.00 1.47
N ILE A 268 -47.36 -28.77 1.39
CA ILE A 268 -46.35 -29.33 2.30
C ILE A 268 -45.72 -28.19 3.07
N VAL A 269 -45.78 -28.26 4.39
CA VAL A 269 -44.98 -27.45 5.31
C VAL A 269 -44.00 -28.36 6.02
N GLU A 270 -42.71 -28.05 5.95
CA GLU A 270 -41.65 -28.84 6.52
C GLU A 270 -40.71 -27.96 7.35
N PHE A 271 -40.44 -28.40 8.57
CA PHE A 271 -39.53 -27.79 9.52
C PHE A 271 -38.55 -28.86 10.01
N ALA A 272 -37.27 -28.68 9.71
CA ALA A 272 -36.21 -29.59 10.16
C ALA A 272 -35.19 -28.81 10.99
N GLN A 273 -34.98 -29.19 12.25
CA GLN A 273 -34.03 -28.54 13.16
C GLN A 273 -32.99 -29.56 13.66
N PRO A 274 -31.71 -29.40 13.30
CA PRO A 274 -30.64 -30.14 13.98
C PRO A 274 -30.51 -29.63 15.42
N LEU A 275 -30.32 -30.53 16.38
CA LEU A 275 -30.17 -30.22 17.80
C LEU A 275 -28.72 -30.42 18.32
N MET A 276 -27.91 -31.20 17.59
CA MET A 276 -26.51 -31.48 17.94
C MET A 276 -25.57 -31.07 16.79
N ARG A 277 -25.13 -32.01 15.94
CA ARG A 277 -24.33 -31.70 14.75
C ARG A 277 -25.10 -30.78 13.81
N GLY A 278 -24.50 -29.65 13.42
CA GLY A 278 -25.15 -28.64 12.58
C GLY A 278 -26.01 -27.63 13.34
N PHE A 279 -26.19 -27.79 14.66
CA PHE A 279 -26.87 -26.82 15.51
C PHE A 279 -25.95 -25.69 15.96
N GLY A 280 -26.53 -24.52 16.18
CA GLY A 280 -25.89 -23.37 16.82
C GLY A 280 -25.51 -22.27 15.83
N LEU A 281 -25.49 -21.04 16.34
CA LEU A 281 -25.15 -19.85 15.55
C LEU A 281 -23.67 -19.88 15.13
N ASP A 282 -22.76 -20.28 16.02
CA ASP A 282 -21.32 -20.27 15.77
C ASP A 282 -20.92 -21.15 14.59
N PHE A 283 -21.54 -22.33 14.44
CA PHE A 283 -21.25 -23.23 13.33
C PHE A 283 -21.81 -22.69 12.01
N ASN A 284 -23.09 -22.33 11.98
CA ASN A 284 -23.76 -21.91 10.75
C ASN A 284 -23.25 -20.53 10.27
N ARG A 285 -22.93 -19.61 11.19
CA ARG A 285 -22.34 -18.30 10.86
C ARG A 285 -20.82 -18.31 10.71
N SER A 286 -20.15 -19.44 10.94
CA SER A 286 -18.68 -19.54 10.84
C SER A 286 -18.14 -18.99 9.53
N GLN A 287 -18.80 -19.27 8.39
CA GLN A 287 -18.38 -18.76 7.08
C GLN A 287 -18.50 -17.23 6.97
N ILE A 288 -19.52 -16.63 7.59
CA ILE A 288 -19.69 -15.17 7.65
C ILE A 288 -18.56 -14.57 8.48
N GLU A 289 -18.26 -15.14 9.65
CA GLU A 289 -17.18 -14.65 10.51
C GLU A 289 -15.80 -14.84 9.86
N LEU A 290 -15.57 -15.95 9.15
CA LEU A 290 -14.35 -16.16 8.37
C LEU A 290 -14.22 -15.09 7.27
N SER A 291 -15.29 -14.82 6.52
CA SER A 291 -15.31 -13.78 5.46
C SER A 291 -15.09 -12.37 6.03
N ARG A 292 -15.59 -12.09 7.25
CA ARG A 292 -15.31 -10.84 7.97
C ARG A 292 -13.84 -10.73 8.37
N LEU A 293 -13.23 -11.82 8.83
CA LEU A 293 -11.79 -11.85 9.13
C LEU A 293 -10.95 -11.71 7.86
N ASP A 294 -11.34 -12.33 6.75
CA ASP A 294 -10.69 -12.18 5.44
C ASP A 294 -10.72 -10.71 4.98
N ARG A 295 -11.86 -10.03 5.10
CA ARG A 295 -11.95 -8.58 4.83
C ARG A 295 -10.99 -7.78 5.72
N ARG A 296 -10.92 -8.07 7.02
CA ARG A 296 -9.98 -7.38 7.94
C ARG A 296 -8.53 -7.61 7.55
N ILE A 297 -8.16 -8.83 7.14
CA ILE A 297 -6.83 -9.14 6.61
C ILE A 297 -6.55 -8.34 5.34
N SER A 298 -7.50 -8.31 4.40
CA SER A 298 -7.41 -7.57 3.14
C SER A 298 -7.17 -6.07 3.36
N VAL A 299 -7.79 -5.50 4.40
CA VAL A 299 -7.57 -4.10 4.82
C VAL A 299 -6.16 -3.87 5.38
N GLU A 300 -5.65 -4.76 6.23
CA GLU A 300 -4.26 -4.66 6.73
C GLU A 300 -3.24 -4.84 5.58
N GLN A 301 -3.52 -5.70 4.61
CA GLN A 301 -2.71 -5.84 3.40
C GLN A 301 -2.76 -4.59 2.52
N LEU A 302 -3.92 -3.94 2.37
CA LEU A 302 -4.01 -2.66 1.68
C LEU A 302 -3.16 -1.60 2.38
N ARG A 303 -3.18 -1.53 3.72
CA ARG A 303 -2.32 -0.62 4.50
C ARG A 303 -0.83 -0.83 4.21
N GLN A 304 -0.39 -2.09 4.14
CA GLN A 304 0.99 -2.43 3.74
C GLN A 304 1.30 -1.94 2.32
N ARG A 305 0.40 -2.15 1.35
CA ARG A 305 0.59 -1.73 -0.05
C ARG A 305 0.63 -0.21 -0.21
N VAL A 306 -0.21 0.53 0.52
CA VAL A 306 -0.17 2.00 0.55
C VAL A 306 1.20 2.45 1.06
N ARG A 307 1.65 1.91 2.19
CA ARG A 307 2.96 2.24 2.79
C ARG A 307 4.11 1.97 1.85
N GLU A 308 4.09 0.80 1.20
CA GLU A 308 5.13 0.40 0.25
C GLU A 308 5.13 1.30 -0.99
N THR A 309 3.95 1.73 -1.46
CA THR A 309 3.86 2.69 -2.57
C THR A 309 4.43 4.05 -2.18
N VAL A 310 4.08 4.57 -1.00
CA VAL A 310 4.65 5.83 -0.48
C VAL A 310 6.18 5.74 -0.42
N TYR A 311 6.71 4.66 0.15
CA TYR A 311 8.15 4.44 0.24
C TYR A 311 8.82 4.35 -1.15
N ASN A 312 8.24 3.59 -2.07
CA ASN A 312 8.80 3.44 -3.42
C ASN A 312 8.75 4.73 -4.24
N THR A 313 7.69 5.54 -4.08
CA THR A 313 7.61 6.87 -4.69
C THR A 313 8.66 7.81 -4.11
N GLU A 314 8.84 7.83 -2.79
CA GLU A 314 9.89 8.62 -2.14
C GLU A 314 11.29 8.17 -2.58
N GLN A 315 11.53 6.86 -2.67
CA GLN A 315 12.78 6.33 -3.18
C GLN A 315 13.06 6.79 -4.62
N ALA A 316 12.09 6.65 -5.52
CA ALA A 316 12.24 7.09 -6.91
C ALA A 316 12.44 8.61 -7.03
N TYR A 317 11.82 9.40 -6.14
CA TYR A 317 12.01 10.84 -6.07
C TYR A 317 13.44 11.22 -5.69
N TRP A 318 14.00 10.61 -4.63
CA TRP A 318 15.39 10.86 -4.23
C TRP A 318 16.40 10.31 -5.24
N GLU A 319 16.11 9.19 -5.91
CA GLU A 319 16.92 8.67 -7.02
C GLU A 319 16.98 9.64 -8.21
N LEU A 320 15.85 10.28 -8.56
CA LEU A 320 15.83 11.31 -9.60
C LEU A 320 16.67 12.53 -9.20
N MET A 321 16.53 13.00 -7.95
CA MET A 321 17.34 14.10 -7.44
C MET A 321 18.84 13.76 -7.50
N GLN A 322 19.20 12.53 -7.11
CA GLN A 322 20.57 12.05 -7.20
C GLN A 322 21.08 12.09 -8.64
N ALA A 323 20.32 11.53 -9.59
CA ALA A 323 20.72 11.47 -10.98
C ALA A 323 20.95 12.86 -11.58
N ARG A 324 20.08 13.83 -11.26
CA ARG A 324 20.19 15.23 -11.70
C ARG A 324 21.42 15.94 -11.14
N ARG A 325 21.75 15.72 -9.86
CA ARG A 325 22.96 16.32 -9.24
C ARG A 325 24.24 15.59 -9.62
N LEU A 326 24.17 14.32 -9.98
CA LEU A 326 25.34 13.56 -10.41
C LEU A 326 25.81 14.00 -11.80
N ILE A 327 24.88 14.25 -12.72
CA ILE A 327 25.23 14.72 -14.06
C ILE A 327 25.85 16.13 -14.05
N SER A 328 25.44 17.02 -13.14
CA SER A 328 26.05 18.35 -12.99
C SER A 328 27.51 18.26 -12.57
N VAL A 329 27.80 17.44 -11.56
CA VAL A 329 29.17 17.18 -11.08
C VAL A 329 30.07 16.65 -12.21
N THR A 330 29.59 15.68 -13.00
CA THR A 330 30.35 15.11 -14.12
C THR A 330 30.50 16.08 -15.30
N ALA A 331 29.46 16.85 -15.62
CA ALA A 331 29.52 17.86 -16.68
C ALA A 331 30.59 18.93 -16.39
N ARG A 332 30.68 19.34 -15.12
CA ARG A 332 31.71 20.26 -14.64
C ARG A 332 33.10 19.64 -14.75
N LEU A 333 33.31 18.42 -14.24
CA LEU A 333 34.59 17.72 -14.35
C LEU A 333 35.08 17.65 -15.81
N LEU A 334 34.20 17.24 -16.72
CA LEU A 334 34.54 17.12 -18.14
C LEU A 334 34.94 18.46 -18.77
N ALA A 335 34.29 19.57 -18.39
CA ALA A 335 34.67 20.89 -18.86
C ALA A 335 36.05 21.31 -18.35
N GLU A 336 36.41 20.95 -17.12
CA GLU A 336 37.75 21.20 -16.58
C GLU A 336 38.83 20.42 -17.33
N LEU A 337 38.61 19.12 -17.57
CA LEU A 337 39.58 18.29 -18.26
C LEU A 337 39.85 18.78 -19.70
N GLU A 338 38.81 19.20 -20.41
CA GLU A 338 38.96 19.79 -21.74
C GLU A 338 39.68 21.14 -21.72
N ASN A 339 39.45 21.94 -20.69
CA ASN A 339 40.18 23.20 -20.49
C ASN A 339 41.68 22.93 -20.25
N ILE A 340 42.00 21.91 -19.44
CA ILE A 340 43.38 21.46 -19.24
C ILE A 340 44.01 20.99 -20.55
N LEU A 341 43.30 20.17 -21.35
CA LEU A 341 43.79 19.74 -22.66
C LEU A 341 44.08 20.93 -23.59
N TYR A 342 43.16 21.90 -23.66
CA TYR A 342 43.36 23.11 -24.45
C TYR A 342 44.64 23.87 -24.02
N GLN A 343 44.88 24.02 -22.71
CA GLN A 343 46.09 24.66 -22.21
C GLN A 343 47.36 23.89 -22.61
N LEU A 344 47.34 22.56 -22.56
CA LEU A 344 48.47 21.72 -22.97
C LEU A 344 48.74 21.83 -24.48
N GLU A 345 47.71 21.82 -25.32
CA GLU A 345 47.86 21.97 -26.77
C GLU A 345 48.44 23.35 -27.14
N GLN A 346 47.98 24.42 -26.48
CA GLN A 346 48.55 25.76 -26.67
C GLN A 346 50.02 25.85 -26.26
N ARG A 347 50.41 25.18 -25.17
CA ARG A 347 51.81 25.11 -24.74
C ARG A 347 52.66 24.29 -25.71
N ALA A 348 52.14 23.17 -26.22
CA ALA A 348 52.81 22.34 -27.20
C ALA A 348 53.04 23.08 -28.53
N LEU A 349 52.05 23.85 -29.01
CA LEU A 349 52.17 24.69 -30.22
C LEU A 349 53.24 25.77 -30.07
N ALA A 350 53.38 26.35 -28.88
CA ALA A 350 54.43 27.30 -28.57
C ALA A 350 55.79 26.65 -28.22
N SER A 351 55.93 25.33 -28.46
CA SER A 351 57.15 24.55 -28.24
C SER A 351 57.66 24.59 -26.78
N TYR A 352 56.74 24.68 -25.82
CA TYR A 352 57.02 24.55 -24.38
C TYR A 352 56.99 23.08 -23.91
N ASP A 353 57.30 22.88 -22.63
CA ASP A 353 57.51 21.61 -21.91
C ASP A 353 56.25 20.70 -21.83
N VAL A 354 55.78 20.17 -22.97
CA VAL A 354 54.66 19.22 -23.04
C VAL A 354 55.07 17.96 -23.79
N TYR A 355 54.84 16.80 -23.18
CA TYR A 355 55.14 15.50 -23.79
C TYR A 355 53.89 14.89 -24.44
N ALA A 356 54.07 14.14 -25.53
CA ALA A 356 52.94 13.47 -26.21
C ALA A 356 52.13 12.55 -25.28
N ILE A 357 52.79 11.89 -24.31
CA ILE A 357 52.12 11.07 -23.30
C ILE A 357 51.11 11.86 -22.46
N GLN A 358 51.38 13.14 -22.16
CA GLN A 358 50.49 13.99 -21.36
C GLN A 358 49.22 14.35 -22.14
N LEU A 359 49.34 14.61 -23.44
CA LEU A 359 48.19 14.88 -24.32
C LEU A 359 47.29 13.64 -24.44
N GLU A 360 47.88 12.48 -24.73
CA GLU A 360 47.13 11.23 -24.90
C GLU A 360 46.52 10.74 -23.58
N MET A 361 47.19 10.94 -22.45
CA MET A 361 46.64 10.67 -21.12
C MET A 361 45.41 11.54 -20.82
N THR A 362 45.50 12.84 -21.10
CA THR A 362 44.38 13.78 -20.88
C THR A 362 43.21 13.45 -21.80
N ARG A 363 43.48 13.16 -23.08
CA ARG A 363 42.47 12.70 -24.05
C ARG A 363 41.77 11.44 -23.58
N SER A 364 42.53 10.44 -23.12
CA SER A 364 41.95 9.20 -22.60
C SER A 364 40.98 9.45 -21.43
N ARG A 365 41.34 10.32 -20.47
CA ARG A 365 40.45 10.69 -19.36
C ARG A 365 39.21 11.45 -19.84
N ILE A 366 39.35 12.37 -20.80
CA ILE A 366 38.20 13.09 -21.40
C ILE A 366 37.22 12.11 -22.04
N GLU A 367 37.71 11.16 -22.85
CA GLU A 367 36.85 10.16 -23.50
C GLU A 367 36.14 9.26 -22.48
N GLN A 368 36.82 8.90 -21.37
CA GLN A 368 36.19 8.17 -20.27
C GLN A 368 35.06 8.98 -19.62
N GLN A 369 35.30 10.25 -19.31
CA GLN A 369 34.28 11.12 -18.69
C GLN A 369 33.14 11.46 -19.67
N GLN A 370 33.42 11.54 -20.97
CA GLN A 370 32.41 11.72 -22.01
C GLN A 370 31.48 10.50 -22.09
N ALA A 371 32.02 9.28 -22.06
CA ALA A 371 31.24 8.06 -22.00
C ALA A 371 30.34 8.02 -20.75
N GLU A 372 30.89 8.41 -19.60
CA GLU A 372 30.16 8.49 -18.34
C GLU A 372 29.05 9.54 -18.36
N PHE A 373 29.30 10.73 -18.92
CA PHE A 373 28.28 11.77 -19.09
C PHE A 373 27.09 11.28 -19.94
N ILE A 374 27.36 10.56 -21.04
CA ILE A 374 26.30 9.98 -21.89
C ILE A 374 25.46 8.97 -21.08
N ARG A 375 26.11 8.14 -20.26
CA ARG A 375 25.44 7.16 -19.38
C ARG A 375 24.57 7.86 -18.33
N LEU A 376 25.10 8.86 -17.65
CA LEU A 376 24.37 9.63 -16.63
C LEU A 376 23.19 10.39 -17.21
N ARG A 377 23.33 10.93 -18.43
CA ARG A 377 22.22 11.58 -19.13
C ARG A 377 21.06 10.62 -19.37
N ASN A 378 21.34 9.39 -19.78
CA ASN A 378 20.31 8.35 -19.88
C ASN A 378 19.75 7.95 -18.51
N ASN A 379 20.58 7.92 -17.47
CA ASN A 379 20.13 7.60 -16.10
C ASN A 379 19.12 8.62 -15.56
N VAL A 380 19.30 9.91 -15.83
CA VAL A 380 18.29 10.94 -15.49
C VAL A 380 16.95 10.61 -16.12
N ARG A 381 16.93 10.29 -17.43
CA ARG A 381 15.69 9.93 -18.14
C ARG A 381 15.04 8.67 -17.55
N ASN A 382 15.84 7.65 -17.27
CA ASN A 382 15.34 6.42 -16.65
C ASN A 382 14.76 6.67 -15.25
N ALA A 383 15.36 7.55 -14.44
CA ALA A 383 14.86 7.91 -13.12
C ALA A 383 13.55 8.71 -13.21
N GLU A 384 13.43 9.63 -14.17
CA GLU A 384 12.18 10.35 -14.45
C GLU A 384 11.08 9.39 -14.87
N ASP A 385 11.36 8.47 -15.80
CA ASP A 385 10.40 7.50 -16.30
C ASP A 385 9.97 6.51 -15.19
N LYS A 386 10.91 6.11 -14.31
CA LYS A 386 10.59 5.32 -13.12
C LYS A 386 9.61 6.07 -12.21
N LEU A 387 9.85 7.34 -11.90
CA LEU A 387 8.95 8.15 -11.08
C LEU A 387 7.58 8.33 -11.74
N LYS A 388 7.53 8.66 -13.04
CA LYS A 388 6.29 8.76 -13.82
C LYS A 388 5.48 7.46 -13.80
N SER A 389 6.16 6.31 -13.93
CA SER A 389 5.52 4.99 -13.91
C SER A 389 4.89 4.62 -12.56
N LEU A 390 5.42 5.15 -11.46
CA LEU A 390 4.85 4.95 -10.12
C LEU A 390 3.65 5.88 -9.90
N ILE A 391 3.74 7.13 -10.36
CA ILE A 391 2.71 8.15 -10.19
C ILE A 391 1.50 7.88 -11.10
N ASN A 392 1.73 7.54 -12.37
CA ASN A 392 0.71 7.36 -13.41
C ASN A 392 -0.25 8.56 -13.60
N ASP A 393 0.20 9.78 -13.30
CA ASP A 393 -0.60 10.99 -13.49
C ASP A 393 -0.77 11.28 -15.00
N PRO A 394 -2.02 11.45 -15.49
CA PRO A 394 -2.28 11.82 -16.88
C PRO A 394 -1.55 13.10 -17.35
N ALA A 395 -1.28 14.04 -16.44
CA ALA A 395 -0.52 15.25 -16.74
C ALA A 395 0.99 15.01 -16.90
N LEU A 396 1.51 13.88 -16.40
CA LEU A 396 2.91 13.45 -16.48
C LEU A 396 3.03 12.17 -17.31
N ASN A 397 2.41 12.18 -18.49
CA ASN A 397 2.37 11.03 -19.37
C ASN A 397 3.78 10.59 -19.81
N LEU A 398 4.08 9.30 -19.68
CA LEU A 398 5.32 8.66 -20.15
C LEU A 398 5.59 8.87 -21.64
N ALA A 399 4.54 9.02 -22.46
CA ALA A 399 4.68 9.26 -23.89
C ALA A 399 5.10 10.70 -24.23
N GLU A 400 5.00 11.63 -23.27
CA GLU A 400 5.37 13.03 -23.47
C GLU A 400 6.79 13.32 -22.96
N ASP A 401 7.48 14.19 -23.69
CA ASP A 401 8.84 14.64 -23.35
C ASP A 401 8.82 15.72 -22.27
N ILE A 402 8.45 15.32 -21.05
CA ILE A 402 8.33 16.19 -19.86
C ILE A 402 9.52 15.94 -18.92
N GLU A 403 10.18 17.01 -18.50
CA GLU A 403 11.24 17.01 -17.48
C GLU A 403 10.64 17.28 -16.10
N ILE A 404 11.09 16.52 -15.10
CA ILE A 404 10.69 16.67 -13.71
C ILE A 404 11.86 17.29 -12.93
N ILE A 405 11.57 18.38 -12.22
CA ILE A 405 12.53 19.10 -11.37
C ILE A 405 12.12 18.90 -9.91
N PRO A 406 12.84 18.05 -9.14
CA PRO A 406 12.62 17.91 -7.69
C PRO A 406 12.89 19.25 -6.99
N SER A 407 11.98 19.67 -6.12
CA SER A 407 12.05 20.99 -5.47
C SER A 407 12.42 20.94 -3.98
N ASP A 408 12.47 19.75 -3.38
CA ASP A 408 12.75 19.63 -1.94
C ASP A 408 14.24 19.59 -1.61
N VAL A 409 14.50 19.85 -0.34
CA VAL A 409 15.82 19.96 0.26
C VAL A 409 15.98 18.76 1.22
N PRO A 410 16.95 17.83 1.02
CA PRO A 410 17.17 16.74 1.95
C PRO A 410 17.48 17.23 3.37
N THR A 411 16.94 16.52 4.36
CA THR A 411 17.13 16.80 5.78
C THR A 411 18.46 16.22 6.26
N ILE A 412 19.17 16.95 7.13
CA ILE A 412 20.47 16.55 7.71
C ILE A 412 20.45 16.73 9.25
N GLU A 413 19.29 17.04 9.81
CA GLU A 413 19.14 17.28 11.24
C GLU A 413 19.26 15.97 12.05
N PRO A 414 20.01 15.94 13.16
CA PRO A 414 20.10 14.77 14.01
C PRO A 414 18.75 14.48 14.67
N ILE A 415 18.24 13.25 14.48
CA ILE A 415 17.06 12.76 15.18
C ILE A 415 17.54 11.76 16.24
N MET A 416 17.13 11.99 17.49
CA MET A 416 17.39 11.04 18.57
C MET A 416 16.42 9.88 18.50
N VAL A 417 16.95 8.66 18.45
CA VAL A 417 16.19 7.43 18.29
C VAL A 417 16.45 6.53 19.50
N ASP A 418 15.38 6.12 20.19
CA ASP A 418 15.46 5.11 21.24
C ASP A 418 15.20 3.73 20.67
N ARG A 419 16.25 2.91 20.57
CA ARG A 419 16.20 1.55 19.99
C ARG A 419 15.07 0.69 20.59
N ILE A 420 14.86 0.77 21.90
CA ILE A 420 13.84 -0.05 22.58
C ILE A 420 12.45 0.51 22.29
N GLY A 421 12.29 1.83 22.38
CA GLY A 421 11.08 2.54 22.01
C GLY A 421 10.62 2.24 20.57
N GLU A 422 11.54 2.27 19.60
CA GLU A 422 11.21 1.98 18.19
C GLU A 422 10.68 0.55 17.99
N VAL A 423 11.27 -0.44 18.68
CA VAL A 423 10.80 -1.82 18.62
C VAL A 423 9.40 -1.94 19.23
N ALA A 424 9.14 -1.28 20.37
CA ALA A 424 7.83 -1.29 21.00
C ALA A 424 6.75 -0.70 20.08
N ILE A 425 7.02 0.44 19.45
CA ILE A 425 6.12 1.09 18.47
C ILE A 425 5.84 0.13 17.29
N GLY A 426 6.88 -0.53 16.78
CA GLY A 426 6.74 -1.49 15.68
C GLY A 426 5.89 -2.70 16.02
N LEU A 427 6.08 -3.29 17.21
CA LEU A 427 5.31 -4.47 17.65
C LEU A 427 3.81 -4.17 17.83
N GLU A 428 3.46 -2.92 18.14
CA GLU A 428 2.07 -2.49 18.29
C GLU A 428 1.38 -2.15 16.95
N ASN A 429 2.11 -1.47 16.07
CA ASN A 429 1.50 -0.89 14.86
C ASN A 429 1.59 -1.79 13.62
N ARG A 430 2.57 -2.70 13.54
CA ARG A 430 2.82 -3.50 12.33
C ARG A 430 1.61 -4.28 11.83
N SER A 431 1.19 -3.93 10.62
CA SER A 431 0.08 -4.57 9.90
C SER A 431 0.27 -6.10 9.73
N GLU A 432 1.48 -6.60 9.48
CA GLU A 432 1.77 -8.04 9.34
C GLU A 432 1.53 -8.84 10.63
N LEU A 433 1.79 -8.23 11.79
CA LEU A 433 1.49 -8.84 13.09
C LEU A 433 -0.02 -8.88 13.36
N ARG A 434 -0.75 -7.87 12.89
CA ARG A 434 -2.22 -7.83 12.95
C ARG A 434 -2.83 -8.91 12.06
N GLU A 435 -2.33 -9.06 10.83
CA GLU A 435 -2.71 -10.13 9.90
C GLU A 435 -2.48 -11.52 10.50
N ALA A 436 -1.29 -11.78 11.04
CA ALA A 436 -0.98 -13.06 11.68
C ALA A 436 -1.90 -13.36 12.90
N ARG A 437 -2.29 -12.32 13.66
CA ARG A 437 -3.26 -12.47 14.76
C ARG A 437 -4.65 -12.82 14.24
N LEU A 438 -5.10 -12.20 13.15
CA LEU A 438 -6.38 -12.52 12.50
C LEU A 438 -6.38 -13.95 11.93
N ALA A 439 -5.27 -14.42 11.37
CA ALA A 439 -5.12 -15.80 10.90
C ALA A 439 -5.25 -16.83 12.05
N ILE A 440 -4.74 -16.50 13.25
CA ILE A 440 -4.96 -17.35 14.45
C ILE A 440 -6.45 -17.41 14.81
N GLN A 441 -7.18 -16.30 14.70
CA GLN A 441 -8.63 -16.26 14.95
C GLN A 441 -9.40 -17.11 13.92
N GLN A 442 -9.01 -17.08 12.64
CA GLN A 442 -9.60 -17.95 11.62
C GLN A 442 -9.39 -19.44 11.96
N ALA A 443 -8.17 -19.81 12.39
CA ALA A 443 -7.89 -21.17 12.82
C ALA A 443 -8.71 -21.59 14.05
N GLN A 444 -8.99 -20.66 14.97
CA GLN A 444 -9.88 -20.92 16.12
C GLN A 444 -11.32 -21.21 15.70
N ILE A 445 -11.87 -20.43 14.76
CA ILE A 445 -13.21 -20.66 14.19
C ILE A 445 -13.25 -22.02 13.50
N ALA A 446 -12.21 -22.39 12.75
CA ALA A 446 -12.10 -23.69 12.10
C ALA A 446 -12.11 -24.86 13.10
N ILE A 447 -11.48 -24.71 14.27
CA ILE A 447 -11.56 -25.70 15.36
C ILE A 447 -12.99 -25.83 15.88
N GLY A 448 -13.67 -24.70 16.10
CA GLY A 448 -15.08 -24.69 16.51
C GLY A 448 -15.98 -25.43 15.52
N ALA A 449 -15.79 -25.16 14.23
CA ALA A 449 -16.51 -25.84 13.15
C ALA A 449 -16.23 -27.34 13.10
N ALA A 450 -14.96 -27.75 13.22
CA ALA A 450 -14.58 -29.16 13.25
C ALA A 450 -15.13 -29.90 14.48
N LYS A 451 -15.19 -29.24 15.65
CA LYS A 451 -15.80 -29.80 16.87
C LYS A 451 -17.30 -30.06 16.68
N ASN A 452 -18.02 -29.11 16.08
CA ASN A 452 -19.45 -29.27 15.81
C ASN A 452 -19.71 -30.44 14.84
N GLN A 453 -18.89 -30.56 13.79
CA GLN A 453 -18.99 -31.67 12.82
C GLN A 453 -18.72 -33.07 13.43
N ALA A 454 -18.02 -33.14 14.56
CA ALA A 454 -17.72 -34.40 15.24
C ALA A 454 -18.81 -34.83 16.24
N LEU A 455 -19.82 -33.99 16.50
CA LEU A 455 -20.96 -34.35 17.34
C LEU A 455 -21.85 -35.40 16.64
N PRO A 456 -22.63 -36.21 17.39
CA PRO A 456 -23.71 -37.02 16.83
C PRO A 456 -24.77 -36.17 16.11
N LYS A 457 -25.47 -36.76 15.15
CA LYS A 457 -26.65 -36.15 14.52
C LYS A 457 -27.85 -36.40 15.44
N LEU A 458 -28.60 -35.36 15.74
CA LEU A 458 -29.90 -35.46 16.38
C LEU A 458 -30.78 -34.41 15.72
N ASP A 459 -31.70 -34.83 14.86
CA ASP A 459 -32.54 -33.92 14.08
C ASP A 459 -34.01 -34.14 14.41
N VAL A 460 -34.75 -33.05 14.57
CA VAL A 460 -36.20 -33.05 14.67
C VAL A 460 -36.76 -32.65 13.32
N VAL A 461 -37.55 -33.52 12.70
CA VAL A 461 -38.25 -33.23 11.45
C VAL A 461 -39.74 -33.24 11.71
N PHE A 462 -40.38 -32.11 11.46
CA PHE A 462 -41.83 -31.97 11.45
C PHE A 462 -42.28 -31.66 10.04
N ARG A 463 -43.20 -32.46 9.51
CA ARG A 463 -43.80 -32.26 8.20
C ARG A 463 -45.32 -32.33 8.34
N TYR A 464 -46.00 -31.32 7.81
CA TYR A 464 -47.45 -31.26 7.70
C TYR A 464 -47.82 -31.23 6.22
N VAL A 465 -48.64 -32.17 5.79
CA VAL A 465 -49.06 -32.30 4.39
C VAL A 465 -50.58 -32.28 4.34
N VAL A 466 -51.14 -31.42 3.51
CA VAL A 466 -52.57 -31.45 3.17
C VAL A 466 -52.70 -31.93 1.74
N ASN A 467 -53.42 -33.03 1.56
CA ASN A 467 -53.58 -33.71 0.28
C ASN A 467 -54.99 -33.51 -0.27
N GLY A 468 -55.11 -33.55 -1.60
CA GLY A 468 -56.38 -33.61 -2.29
C GLY A 468 -56.25 -34.46 -3.55
N LEU A 469 -57.28 -35.26 -3.84
CA LEU A 469 -57.33 -36.16 -4.98
C LEU A 469 -58.62 -35.94 -5.76
N GLY A 470 -58.47 -35.59 -7.03
CA GLY A 470 -59.59 -35.28 -7.91
C GLY A 470 -59.47 -35.93 -9.28
N SER A 471 -60.61 -36.06 -9.97
CA SER A 471 -60.66 -36.40 -11.39
C SER A 471 -60.24 -35.22 -12.28
N ASN A 472 -60.14 -34.02 -11.71
CA ASN A 472 -59.63 -32.79 -12.31
C ASN A 472 -58.89 -31.97 -11.24
N ALA A 473 -58.15 -30.95 -11.67
CA ALA A 473 -57.36 -30.11 -10.78
C ALA A 473 -58.22 -29.33 -9.77
N ASP A 474 -59.40 -28.86 -10.18
CA ASP A 474 -60.29 -28.06 -9.32
C ASP A 474 -60.84 -28.87 -8.15
N ARG A 475 -61.28 -30.12 -8.38
CA ARG A 475 -61.73 -31.00 -7.30
C ARG A 475 -60.60 -31.38 -6.36
N ALA A 476 -59.41 -31.64 -6.91
CA ALA A 476 -58.23 -31.92 -6.10
C ALA A 476 -57.84 -30.71 -5.23
N PHE A 477 -57.98 -29.50 -5.75
CA PHE A 477 -57.75 -28.26 -4.99
C PHE A 477 -58.84 -27.99 -3.94
N SER A 478 -60.12 -28.19 -4.27
CA SER A 478 -61.24 -28.04 -3.32
C SER A 478 -61.01 -28.89 -2.08
N GLN A 479 -60.73 -30.18 -2.29
CA GLN A 479 -60.47 -31.13 -1.21
C GLN A 479 -59.22 -30.78 -0.39
N LEU A 480 -58.18 -30.25 -1.02
CA LEU A 480 -57.00 -29.72 -0.32
C LEU A 480 -57.37 -28.49 0.52
N SER A 481 -58.17 -27.57 -0.01
CA SER A 481 -58.57 -26.34 0.70
C SER A 481 -59.55 -26.59 1.84
N GLU A 482 -60.37 -27.64 1.72
CA GLU A 482 -61.27 -28.12 2.78
C GLU A 482 -60.51 -28.86 3.89
N ASN A 483 -59.24 -29.20 3.65
CA ASN A 483 -58.34 -29.86 4.60
C ASN A 483 -58.84 -31.25 5.07
N ASP A 484 -59.60 -31.93 4.21
CA ASP A 484 -60.23 -33.22 4.50
C ASP A 484 -59.21 -34.35 4.74
N PHE A 485 -58.07 -34.29 4.05
CA PHE A 485 -57.02 -35.31 4.11
C PHE A 485 -55.69 -34.66 4.47
N HIS A 486 -55.33 -34.69 5.74
CA HIS A 486 -54.07 -34.14 6.24
C HIS A 486 -53.26 -35.17 7.01
N ASP A 487 -51.95 -35.13 6.80
CA ASP A 487 -50.97 -35.97 7.46
C ASP A 487 -50.00 -35.09 8.24
N TYR A 488 -49.68 -35.50 9.46
CA TYR A 488 -48.55 -34.94 10.21
C TYR A 488 -47.51 -36.03 10.46
N TYR A 489 -46.25 -35.67 10.26
CA TYR A 489 -45.11 -36.54 10.46
C TYR A 489 -44.13 -35.84 11.41
N LEU A 490 -43.88 -36.47 12.55
CA LEU A 490 -42.87 -36.05 13.50
C LEU A 490 -41.83 -37.17 13.61
N ALA A 491 -40.59 -36.86 13.27
CA ALA A 491 -39.48 -37.78 13.39
C ALA A 491 -38.34 -37.20 14.22
N LEU A 492 -37.74 -38.08 15.01
CA LEU A 492 -36.49 -37.84 15.72
C LEU A 492 -35.45 -38.77 15.11
N GLU A 493 -34.49 -38.20 14.39
CA GLU A 493 -33.40 -38.95 13.76
C GLU A 493 -32.14 -38.83 14.61
N PHE A 494 -31.66 -39.94 15.17
CA PHE A 494 -30.40 -39.99 15.90
C PHE A 494 -29.37 -40.85 15.15
N GLU A 495 -28.21 -40.27 14.85
CA GLU A 495 -27.10 -40.95 14.19
C GLU A 495 -25.81 -40.76 15.01
N TRP A 496 -25.26 -41.85 15.54
CA TRP A 496 -23.99 -41.84 16.26
C TRP A 496 -22.90 -42.60 15.48
N PRO A 497 -21.92 -41.90 14.89
CA PRO A 497 -20.78 -42.57 14.29
C PRO A 497 -19.85 -43.14 15.38
N ILE A 498 -19.85 -44.47 15.53
CA ILE A 498 -19.12 -45.17 16.62
C ILE A 498 -17.60 -44.93 16.55
N ALA A 499 -16.99 -45.05 15.36
CA ALA A 499 -15.54 -44.91 15.21
C ALA A 499 -15.08 -43.44 15.13
N ASN A 500 -15.91 -42.55 14.59
CA ASN A 500 -15.70 -41.10 14.44
C ASN A 500 -14.29 -40.61 14.00
N ARG A 501 -13.47 -41.47 13.35
CA ARG A 501 -12.04 -41.21 13.10
C ARG A 501 -11.83 -40.01 12.15
N GLY A 502 -12.72 -39.86 11.15
CA GLY A 502 -12.66 -38.76 10.18
C GLY A 502 -12.83 -37.38 10.84
N PRO A 503 -13.97 -37.10 11.51
CA PRO A 503 -14.17 -35.83 12.21
C PRO A 503 -13.14 -35.56 13.32
N GLN A 504 -12.70 -36.60 14.05
CA GLN A 504 -11.62 -36.46 15.04
C GLN A 504 -10.28 -36.07 14.39
N ALA A 505 -9.94 -36.64 13.23
CA ALA A 505 -8.77 -36.24 12.46
C ALA A 505 -8.87 -34.78 11.99
N LYS A 506 -10.05 -34.30 11.58
CA LYS A 506 -10.28 -32.89 11.24
C LYS A 506 -10.07 -31.95 12.43
N ILE A 507 -10.53 -32.32 13.64
CA ILE A 507 -10.26 -31.54 14.85
C ILE A 507 -8.75 -31.49 15.12
N ARG A 508 -8.05 -32.63 15.01
CA ARG A 508 -6.60 -32.68 15.20
C ARG A 508 -5.87 -31.82 14.16
N GLN A 509 -6.29 -31.88 12.89
CA GLN A 509 -5.75 -31.05 11.81
C GLN A 509 -5.95 -29.55 12.11
N ALA A 510 -7.16 -29.13 12.49
CA ALA A 510 -7.44 -27.73 12.81
C ALA A 510 -6.63 -27.22 14.02
N ARG A 511 -6.44 -28.06 15.05
CA ARG A 511 -5.55 -27.74 16.18
C ARG A 511 -4.09 -27.58 15.76
N LEU A 512 -3.60 -28.45 14.87
CA LEU A 512 -2.24 -28.35 14.34
C LEU A 512 -2.07 -27.10 13.47
N GLN A 513 -3.07 -26.73 12.67
CA GLN A 513 -3.09 -25.49 11.90
C GLN A 513 -3.06 -24.25 12.80
N GLN A 514 -3.81 -24.24 13.91
CA GLN A 514 -3.74 -23.16 14.90
C GLN A 514 -2.35 -23.08 15.57
N ALA A 515 -1.78 -24.23 15.95
CA ALA A 515 -0.43 -24.28 16.51
C ALA A 515 0.61 -23.76 15.52
N GLN A 516 0.51 -24.14 14.24
CA GLN A 516 1.34 -23.64 13.16
C GLN A 516 1.20 -22.12 13.00
N ALA A 517 -0.02 -21.57 12.98
CA ALA A 517 -0.26 -20.13 12.89
C ALA A 517 0.30 -19.37 14.11
N THR A 518 0.26 -19.97 15.31
CA THR A 518 0.83 -19.39 16.53
C THR A 518 2.37 -19.34 16.46
N VAL A 519 3.00 -20.40 15.96
CA VAL A 519 4.46 -20.43 15.74
C VAL A 519 4.86 -19.42 14.66
N ALA A 520 4.09 -19.33 13.56
CA ALA A 520 4.32 -18.34 12.51
C ALA A 520 4.22 -16.90 13.04
N TYR A 521 3.24 -16.61 13.90
CA TYR A 521 3.14 -15.30 14.56
C TYR A 521 4.36 -14.96 15.42
N ARG A 522 4.87 -15.92 16.20
CA ARG A 522 6.10 -15.74 16.99
C ARG A 522 7.32 -15.50 16.11
N ALA A 523 7.46 -16.27 15.03
CA ALA A 523 8.54 -16.05 14.06
C ALA A 523 8.44 -14.64 13.42
N GLN A 524 7.22 -14.17 13.13
CA GLN A 524 7.00 -12.83 12.59
C GLN A 524 7.38 -11.72 13.58
N ILE A 525 7.12 -11.91 14.88
CA ILE A 525 7.59 -10.98 15.93
C ILE A 525 9.12 -10.85 15.89
N GLU A 526 9.85 -11.97 15.88
CA GLU A 526 11.31 -11.97 15.82
C GLU A 526 11.84 -11.31 14.54
N ASN A 527 11.21 -11.58 13.39
CA ASN A 527 11.56 -10.94 12.13
C ASN A 527 11.35 -9.42 12.16
N VAL A 528 10.24 -8.94 12.73
CA VAL A 528 9.96 -7.51 12.88
C VAL A 528 10.99 -6.84 13.80
N ILE A 529 11.34 -7.48 14.92
CA ILE A 529 12.40 -6.99 15.83
C ILE A 529 13.72 -6.86 15.08
N LEU A 530 14.12 -7.90 14.33
CA LEU A 530 15.34 -7.90 13.53
C LEU A 530 15.35 -6.76 12.51
N GLN A 531 14.27 -6.60 11.74
CA GLN A 531 14.13 -5.57 10.70
C GLN A 531 14.24 -4.16 11.28
N ILE A 532 13.59 -3.89 12.42
CA ILE A 532 13.66 -2.59 13.08
C ILE A 532 15.07 -2.34 13.61
N GLN A 533 15.69 -3.33 14.28
CA GLN A 533 17.07 -3.18 14.77
C GLN A 533 18.09 -2.97 13.64
N GLN A 534 17.89 -3.60 12.49
CA GLN A 534 18.70 -3.35 11.30
C GLN A 534 18.46 -1.94 10.75
N ALA A 535 17.20 -1.51 10.63
CA ALA A 535 16.85 -0.18 10.15
C ALA A 535 17.41 0.93 11.06
N VAL A 536 17.33 0.78 12.39
CA VAL A 536 17.92 1.75 13.34
C VAL A 536 19.44 1.82 13.19
N ARG A 537 20.12 0.66 13.05
CA ARG A 537 21.57 0.64 12.85
C ARG A 537 21.98 1.29 11.52
N VAL A 538 21.25 1.02 10.45
CA VAL A 538 21.48 1.65 9.13
C VAL A 538 21.29 3.15 9.25
N PHE A 539 20.17 3.61 9.82
CA PHE A 539 19.90 5.04 10.06
C PHE A 539 21.02 5.73 10.85
N GLN A 540 21.45 5.15 11.96
CA GLN A 540 22.54 5.67 12.78
C GLN A 540 23.85 5.73 11.98
N SER A 541 24.23 4.64 11.31
CA SER A 541 25.46 4.60 10.52
C SER A 541 25.44 5.56 9.32
N SER A 542 24.27 5.77 8.70
CA SER A 542 24.11 6.73 7.61
C SER A 542 24.28 8.17 8.10
N PHE A 543 23.81 8.49 9.31
CA PHE A 543 24.05 9.79 9.93
C PHE A 543 25.53 10.01 10.27
N GLU A 544 26.18 9.03 10.91
CA GLU A 544 27.60 9.08 11.28
C GLU A 544 28.53 9.21 10.06
N GLN A 545 28.11 8.76 8.88
CA GLN A 545 28.88 8.89 7.64
C GLN A 545 28.81 10.28 7.01
N ILE A 546 27.84 11.13 7.36
CA ILE A 546 27.65 12.44 6.72
C ILE A 546 28.88 13.31 6.96
N GLU A 547 29.27 13.50 8.22
CA GLU A 547 30.36 14.40 8.56
C GLU A 547 31.71 14.00 7.93
N PRO A 548 32.20 12.75 8.03
CA PRO A 548 33.43 12.34 7.36
C PRO A 548 33.42 12.60 5.85
N ASN A 549 32.28 12.38 5.18
CA ASN A 549 32.15 12.62 3.74
C ASN A 549 32.14 14.13 3.42
N VAL A 550 31.55 14.97 4.26
CA VAL A 550 31.61 16.43 4.12
C VAL A 550 33.04 16.93 4.28
N ARG A 551 33.73 16.49 5.35
CA ARG A 551 35.13 16.83 5.58
C ARG A 551 36.03 16.32 4.45
N SER A 552 35.74 15.14 3.90
CA SER A 552 36.45 14.59 2.74
C SER A 552 36.26 15.45 1.49
N ALA A 553 35.03 15.86 1.16
CA ALA A 553 34.74 16.74 0.04
C ALA A 553 35.44 18.10 0.20
N GLN A 554 35.40 18.68 1.41
CA GLN A 554 36.07 19.95 1.70
C GLN A 554 37.60 19.83 1.62
N ALA A 555 38.18 18.73 2.11
CA ALA A 555 39.61 18.47 1.99
C ALA A 555 40.04 18.32 0.52
N SER A 556 39.29 17.57 -0.29
CA SER A 556 39.55 17.45 -1.73
C SER A 556 39.42 18.79 -2.47
N ARG A 557 38.46 19.65 -2.07
CA ARG A 557 38.32 20.99 -2.62
C ARG A 557 39.51 21.89 -2.27
N ASN A 558 39.91 21.90 -1.00
CA ASN A 558 41.07 22.67 -0.54
C ASN A 558 42.37 22.19 -1.18
N GLN A 559 42.51 20.87 -1.39
CA GLN A 559 43.64 20.29 -2.11
C GLN A 559 43.70 20.82 -3.56
N LEU A 560 42.57 20.83 -4.26
CA LEU A 560 42.49 21.36 -5.63
C LEU A 560 42.88 22.85 -5.66
N GLN A 561 42.32 23.66 -4.76
CA GLN A 561 42.66 25.09 -4.65
C GLN A 561 44.15 25.31 -4.34
N ALA A 562 44.74 24.50 -3.46
CA ALA A 562 46.17 24.59 -3.14
C ALA A 562 47.07 24.22 -4.34
N ILE A 563 46.66 23.24 -5.17
CA ILE A 563 47.36 22.87 -6.40
C ILE A 563 47.28 24.02 -7.42
N GLN A 564 46.07 24.56 -7.65
CA GLN A 564 45.86 25.69 -8.56
C GLN A 564 46.67 26.93 -8.11
N ALA A 565 46.72 27.22 -6.81
CA ALA A 565 47.51 28.33 -6.28
C ALA A 565 49.03 28.16 -6.47
N ARG A 566 49.55 26.92 -6.45
CA ARG A 566 50.97 26.64 -6.76
C ARG A 566 51.29 26.86 -8.24
N MET A 567 50.37 26.48 -9.13
CA MET A 567 50.54 26.69 -10.57
C MET A 567 50.67 28.18 -10.93
N ILE A 568 49.90 29.04 -10.27
CA ILE A 568 49.98 30.50 -10.44
C ILE A 568 51.39 31.03 -10.08
N ARG A 569 52.09 30.40 -9.14
CA ARG A 569 53.45 30.78 -8.71
C ARG A 569 54.57 30.20 -9.60
N ARG A 570 54.24 29.59 -10.74
CA ARG A 570 55.18 28.98 -11.72
C ARG A 570 56.02 27.82 -11.17
N ASP A 571 55.53 27.08 -10.18
CA ASP A 571 56.07 25.77 -9.81
C ASP A 571 55.31 24.69 -10.62
N PRO A 572 55.95 23.96 -11.55
CA PRO A 572 55.24 22.99 -12.39
C PRO A 572 54.79 21.80 -11.53
N SER A 573 53.55 21.81 -11.07
CA SER A 573 52.90 20.61 -10.55
C SER A 573 52.85 19.56 -11.67
N ASN A 574 53.08 18.30 -11.31
CA ASN A 574 52.92 17.19 -12.22
C ASN A 574 51.46 17.18 -12.73
N LEU A 575 51.23 17.23 -14.05
CA LEU A 575 49.90 17.24 -14.68
C LEU A 575 48.97 16.16 -14.09
N GLU A 576 49.55 15.00 -13.76
CA GLU A 576 48.82 13.90 -13.14
C GLU A 576 48.20 14.27 -11.78
N VAL A 577 48.87 15.12 -10.99
CA VAL A 577 48.38 15.60 -9.70
C VAL A 577 47.18 16.53 -9.87
N GLU A 578 47.13 17.34 -10.92
CA GLU A 578 46.00 18.22 -11.21
C GLU A 578 44.78 17.43 -11.72
N LEU A 579 44.99 16.56 -12.71
CA LEU A 579 43.94 15.70 -13.27
C LEU A 579 43.31 14.83 -12.18
N SER A 580 44.14 14.17 -11.37
CA SER A 580 43.66 13.34 -10.26
C SER A 580 42.99 14.15 -9.14
N ALA A 581 43.36 15.40 -8.90
CA ALA A 581 42.69 16.25 -7.91
C ALA A 581 41.27 16.63 -8.35
N HIS A 582 41.05 16.95 -9.63
CA HIS A 582 39.72 17.20 -10.17
C HIS A 582 38.82 15.97 -10.07
N GLU A 583 39.34 14.79 -10.44
CA GLU A 583 38.62 13.53 -10.30
C GLU A 583 38.31 13.20 -8.82
N SER A 584 39.29 13.38 -7.92
CA SER A 584 39.11 13.11 -6.48
C SER A 584 38.00 13.99 -5.88
N LEU A 585 37.93 15.27 -6.25
CA LEU A 585 36.85 16.16 -5.81
C LEU A 585 35.50 15.70 -6.36
N SER A 586 35.44 15.31 -7.64
CA SER A 586 34.23 14.77 -8.24
C SER A 586 33.75 13.53 -7.46
N TYR A 587 34.61 12.54 -7.24
CA TYR A 587 34.26 11.34 -6.47
C TYR A 587 33.83 11.65 -5.03
N ALA A 588 34.51 12.57 -4.34
CA ALA A 588 34.13 12.96 -2.99
C ALA A 588 32.73 13.60 -2.92
N ARG A 589 32.37 14.44 -3.91
CA ARG A 589 31.04 15.03 -4.02
C ARG A 589 29.96 13.98 -4.33
N GLN A 590 30.26 13.03 -5.20
CA GLN A 590 29.35 11.91 -5.51
C GLN A 590 29.06 11.05 -4.27
N ASN A 591 30.10 10.70 -3.52
CA ASN A 591 29.97 9.95 -2.26
C ASN A 591 29.16 10.72 -1.23
N LEU A 592 29.44 12.02 -1.05
CA LEU A 592 28.65 12.86 -0.15
C LEU A 592 27.17 12.89 -0.52
N LEU A 593 26.84 13.01 -1.81
CA LEU A 593 25.46 13.00 -2.29
C LEU A 593 24.77 11.68 -1.97
N GLN A 594 25.45 10.56 -2.18
CA GLN A 594 24.94 9.24 -1.86
C GLN A 594 24.66 9.07 -0.35
N VAL A 595 25.54 9.56 0.52
CA VAL A 595 25.36 9.46 1.97
C VAL A 595 24.20 10.33 2.46
N VAL A 596 24.08 11.57 1.99
CA VAL A 596 22.99 12.48 2.39
C VAL A 596 21.62 11.95 1.98
N LEU A 597 21.49 11.45 0.75
CA LEU A 597 20.24 10.84 0.29
C LEU A 597 20.00 9.48 0.97
N GLY A 598 21.06 8.70 1.21
CA GLY A 598 21.00 7.46 1.96
C GLY A 598 20.46 7.64 3.38
N TYR A 599 20.84 8.74 4.06
CA TYR A 599 20.28 9.10 5.37
C TYR A 599 18.78 9.37 5.31
N ASN A 600 18.31 10.15 4.32
CA ASN A 600 16.89 10.44 4.14
C ASN A 600 16.09 9.17 3.84
N LEU A 601 16.60 8.29 2.98
CA LEU A 601 15.99 6.99 2.70
C LEU A 601 16.02 6.05 3.92
N ALA A 602 17.08 6.08 4.72
CA ALA A 602 17.19 5.28 5.94
C ALA A 602 16.16 5.72 7.00
N LEU A 603 15.92 7.02 7.13
CA LEU A 603 14.86 7.57 7.98
C LEU A 603 13.49 7.07 7.53
N THR A 604 13.15 7.25 6.25
CA THR A 604 11.88 6.80 5.70
C THR A 604 11.72 5.27 5.80
N ASN A 605 12.80 4.51 5.60
CA ASN A 605 12.78 3.06 5.79
C ASN A 605 12.55 2.69 7.26
N LEU A 606 13.12 3.42 8.22
CA LEU A 606 12.84 3.21 9.65
C LEU A 606 11.35 3.42 9.95
N GLU A 607 10.75 4.52 9.48
CA GLU A 607 9.31 4.77 9.64
C GLU A 607 8.45 3.72 8.92
N ARG A 608 8.89 3.23 7.76
CA ARG A 608 8.27 2.10 7.04
C ARG A 608 8.32 0.82 7.89
N GLN A 609 9.46 0.54 8.52
CA GLN A 609 9.63 -0.62 9.40
C GLN A 609 8.89 -0.48 10.74
N LYS A 610 8.36 0.68 11.11
CA LYS A 610 7.64 0.86 12.38
C LYS A 610 6.13 0.85 12.26
N ASP A 611 5.59 1.09 11.07
CA ASP A 611 4.14 1.19 10.91
C ASP A 611 3.68 2.65 10.73
N THR A 612 4.61 3.61 10.80
CA THR A 612 4.34 5.01 11.17
C THR A 612 4.44 5.97 9.98
N LEU A 613 5.07 5.54 8.89
CA LEU A 613 5.23 6.34 7.66
C LEU A 613 3.92 6.99 7.17
N LEU A 614 2.80 6.27 7.27
CA LEU A 614 1.50 6.82 6.86
C LEU A 614 1.03 7.95 7.78
N ARG A 615 1.33 7.87 9.08
CA ARG A 615 1.01 8.92 10.06
C ARG A 615 1.86 10.16 9.82
N ASP A 616 3.14 9.99 9.49
CA ASP A 616 4.06 11.10 9.22
C ASP A 616 3.60 11.93 8.02
N TYR A 617 3.06 11.28 6.99
CA TYR A 617 2.47 11.92 5.82
C TYR A 617 0.97 12.27 5.98
N ASN A 618 0.39 12.08 7.16
CA ASN A 618 -1.04 12.31 7.44
C ASN A 618 -2.00 11.56 6.49
N ILE A 619 -1.61 10.36 6.05
CA ILE A 619 -2.39 9.51 5.16
C ILE A 619 -3.31 8.62 6.00
N VAL A 620 -4.62 8.78 5.81
CA VAL A 620 -5.65 7.98 6.49
C VAL A 620 -6.39 7.11 5.49
N ILE A 621 -6.40 5.80 5.74
CA ILE A 621 -7.16 4.82 4.94
C ILE A 621 -8.57 4.72 5.51
N LYS A 622 -9.54 5.26 4.79
CA LYS A 622 -10.94 5.31 5.21
C LYS A 622 -11.67 4.02 4.82
N ASP A 623 -11.58 2.99 5.66
CA ASP A 623 -12.56 1.87 5.71
C ASP A 623 -12.32 0.83 6.83
N VAL A 624 -11.40 1.10 7.77
CA VAL A 624 -10.89 0.06 8.69
C VAL A 624 -11.76 -0.16 9.92
N ASP A 625 -12.51 0.85 10.39
CA ASP A 625 -13.17 0.80 11.72
C ASP A 625 -14.70 0.94 11.74
N ASN A 626 -15.37 1.12 10.60
CA ASN A 626 -16.84 1.34 10.58
C ASN A 626 -17.58 0.39 9.63
N GLU A 627 -18.08 -0.72 10.18
CA GLU A 627 -18.93 -1.73 9.52
C GLU A 627 -20.30 -1.21 9.00
N LYS A 628 -20.61 0.10 9.07
CA LYS A 628 -22.00 0.61 8.86
C LYS A 628 -22.25 1.54 7.67
N ARG A 629 -21.26 1.87 6.82
CA ARG A 629 -21.51 2.77 5.68
C ARG A 629 -20.75 2.38 4.42
N MET A 630 -21.24 1.35 3.72
CA MET A 630 -20.99 1.20 2.29
C MET A 630 -22.33 1.31 1.57
N GLN A 631 -22.65 2.49 1.05
CA GLN A 631 -23.58 2.58 -0.09
C GLN A 631 -22.72 2.47 -1.36
N PRO A 632 -23.11 1.65 -2.34
CA PRO A 632 -22.41 1.60 -3.61
C PRO A 632 -22.48 2.97 -4.29
N LEU A 633 -21.33 3.44 -4.80
CA LEU A 633 -21.29 4.59 -5.71
C LEU A 633 -22.24 4.32 -6.89
N PRO A 634 -23.06 5.30 -7.33
CA PRO A 634 -23.89 5.11 -8.50
C PRO A 634 -22.98 4.91 -9.71
N VAL A 635 -23.04 3.72 -10.29
CA VAL A 635 -22.49 3.43 -11.61
C VAL A 635 -23.34 4.20 -12.60
N GLY A 636 -22.86 5.37 -13.02
CA GLY A 636 -23.39 6.08 -14.17
C GLY A 636 -23.08 5.28 -15.43
N LEU A 637 -23.99 4.38 -15.81
CA LEU A 637 -24.07 3.87 -17.17
C LEU A 637 -24.62 5.00 -18.05
N ASN A 638 -23.72 5.77 -18.67
CA ASN A 638 -24.08 6.54 -19.85
C ASN A 638 -24.18 5.56 -21.02
N GLN A 639 -25.41 5.23 -21.42
CA GLN A 639 -25.76 4.91 -22.80
C GLN A 639 -26.17 6.20 -23.51
#